data_AF-A0AAV0XYF2-F1
#
_entry.id   AF-A0AAV0XYF2-F1
#
_cell.length_a   1.000
_cell.length_b   1.000
_cell.length_c   1.000
_cell.angle_alpha   90.00
_cell.angle_beta   90.00
_cell.angle_gamma   90.00
#
_symmetry.space_group_name_H-M   'P 1'
#
loop_
_entity.id
_entity.type
_entity.pdbx_description
1 polymer ?
#
loop_
_entity_poly.entity_id
_entity_poly.type
_entity_poly.pdbx_seq_one_letter_code
_entity_poly.pdbx_strand_id
1 'polypeptide(L)'
;MGYFEDFLMEYGTLYTRNSIIKYPKKTLYISVLQNRHQYQSKLKKNLGYIDKDCAYTKNGSSETSSSNDEEIREKDEKTFELTIPYLKYMEMEPEIVLYKDGAGVRTYEILKPNTWSDIINDYIIQELKLPCNYLYKRCKVRSDMSNSQYFLYFVAACKDCNNSLKGWSNQKPTRGQPLELKICTNDTRGMESIHFSKRPLRGTKRDKVANELVTDIPSNWRRKKATTDMEFGNFSPPNLYRNEVLRKAKQEHKDQLLGITVKCPVLSLVELKHSQFSGSIHSIGIDPILVHYWSNHQITIFKDMLKKYCRVSIDATGGLVKKTKRTSFDLLSAHIFLYEVVINASYGQIPVCQMISEKQDTLTICNWLTRWLNAGVGVPHEVVCDYSAALLGAVTRAFCNLSLQCYVKKCFTSLIEHEK
;
A
#
# COMPACT_ATOMS: atom_id res chain seq x y z
N MET A 1 -10.80 -5.34 -29.09
CA MET A 1 -10.90 -5.92 -27.74
C MET A 1 -12.30 -6.44 -27.42
N GLY A 2 -13.39 -5.81 -27.88
CA GLY A 2 -14.77 -6.30 -27.69
C GLY A 2 -15.01 -7.75 -28.17
N TYR A 3 -14.51 -8.12 -29.35
CA TYR A 3 -14.63 -9.49 -29.88
C TYR A 3 -13.89 -10.59 -29.08
N PHE A 4 -13.00 -10.21 -28.15
CA PHE A 4 -12.25 -11.17 -27.32
C PHE A 4 -13.05 -11.60 -26.07
N GLU A 5 -13.97 -10.74 -25.60
CA GLU A 5 -14.88 -11.05 -24.50
C GLU A 5 -15.95 -12.04 -24.94
N ASP A 6 -16.49 -11.88 -26.16
CA ASP A 6 -17.47 -12.80 -26.74
C ASP A 6 -16.90 -14.23 -26.89
N PHE A 7 -15.64 -14.36 -27.31
CA PHE A 7 -14.99 -15.67 -27.47
C PHE A 7 -14.73 -16.40 -26.13
N LEU A 8 -14.33 -15.67 -25.07
CA LEU A 8 -14.14 -16.26 -23.74
C LEU A 8 -15.47 -16.54 -23.00
N MET A 9 -16.53 -15.84 -23.38
CA MET A 9 -17.89 -16.10 -22.88
C MET A 9 -18.42 -17.44 -23.39
N GLU A 10 -18.14 -17.80 -24.64
CA GLU A 10 -18.70 -18.97 -25.33
C GLU A 10 -17.84 -20.26 -25.17
N TYR A 11 -16.50 -20.17 -25.11
CA TYR A 11 -15.61 -21.35 -25.18
C TYR A 11 -14.57 -21.46 -24.05
N GLY A 12 -15.02 -21.48 -22.79
CA GLY A 12 -14.17 -21.63 -21.60
C GLY A 12 -13.49 -23.00 -21.39
N THR A 13 -13.00 -23.66 -22.46
CA THR A 13 -12.31 -24.95 -22.37
C THR A 13 -11.13 -25.00 -23.37
N LEU A 14 -9.89 -25.06 -22.86
CA LEU A 14 -8.70 -25.30 -23.66
C LEU A 14 -8.35 -26.80 -23.60
N TYR A 15 -8.34 -27.48 -24.74
CA TYR A 15 -8.02 -28.91 -24.83
C TYR A 15 -6.50 -29.11 -24.78
N THR A 16 -6.01 -29.87 -23.79
CA THR A 16 -4.66 -30.45 -23.81
C THR A 16 -4.73 -31.96 -23.99
N ARG A 17 -3.78 -32.51 -24.74
CA ARG A 17 -3.79 -33.88 -25.30
C ARG A 17 -4.05 -35.03 -24.32
N ASN A 18 -3.99 -34.85 -23.00
CA ASN A 18 -4.11 -35.93 -22.01
C ASN A 18 -4.95 -35.63 -20.73
N SER A 19 -5.78 -34.57 -20.67
CA SER A 19 -6.83 -34.42 -19.62
C SER A 19 -7.67 -33.16 -19.83
N ILE A 20 -8.96 -33.23 -19.45
CA ILE A 20 -9.86 -32.07 -19.40
C ILE A 20 -9.68 -31.39 -18.04
N ILE A 21 -8.75 -30.44 -17.96
CA ILE A 21 -8.66 -29.55 -16.80
C ILE A 21 -9.53 -28.33 -17.10
N LYS A 22 -10.71 -28.25 -16.47
CA LYS A 22 -11.57 -27.05 -16.53
C LYS A 22 -10.92 -25.93 -15.71
N TYR A 23 -10.21 -25.03 -16.39
CA TYR A 23 -9.74 -23.82 -15.75
C TYR A 23 -10.90 -22.82 -15.59
N PRO A 24 -11.08 -22.20 -14.42
CA PRO A 24 -12.02 -21.11 -14.25
C PRO A 24 -11.71 -19.99 -15.26
N LYS A 25 -12.74 -19.38 -15.86
CA LYS A 25 -12.61 -18.29 -16.86
C LYS A 25 -11.61 -17.20 -16.44
N LYS A 26 -11.61 -16.85 -15.15
CA LYS A 26 -10.70 -15.86 -14.55
C LYS A 26 -9.22 -16.28 -14.60
N THR A 27 -8.94 -17.57 -14.45
CA THR A 27 -7.58 -18.14 -14.49
C THR A 27 -7.02 -18.17 -15.92
N LEU A 28 -7.90 -18.46 -16.89
CA LEU A 28 -7.55 -18.45 -18.31
C LEU A 28 -7.19 -17.03 -18.78
N TYR A 29 -8.00 -16.04 -18.40
CA TYR A 29 -7.80 -14.63 -18.75
C TYR A 29 -6.42 -14.11 -18.32
N ILE A 30 -6.03 -14.34 -17.05
CA ILE A 30 -4.72 -13.88 -16.54
C ILE A 30 -3.57 -14.56 -17.28
N SER A 31 -3.69 -15.87 -17.54
CA SER A 31 -2.66 -16.65 -18.23
C SER A 31 -2.45 -16.16 -19.67
N VAL A 32 -3.53 -15.80 -20.36
CA VAL A 32 -3.48 -15.23 -21.70
C VAL A 32 -2.97 -13.78 -21.68
N LEU A 33 -3.47 -12.92 -20.78
CA LEU A 33 -3.05 -11.52 -20.67
C LEU A 33 -1.55 -11.38 -20.38
N GLN A 34 -1.01 -12.22 -19.50
CA GLN A 34 0.42 -12.22 -19.17
C GLN A 34 1.28 -13.04 -20.15
N ASN A 35 0.68 -13.53 -21.24
CA ASN A 35 1.31 -14.42 -22.20
C ASN A 35 2.03 -15.62 -21.58
N ARG A 36 1.50 -16.16 -20.47
CA ARG A 36 2.05 -17.35 -19.83
C ARG A 36 2.00 -18.51 -20.81
N HIS A 37 3.06 -19.31 -20.86
CA HIS A 37 3.20 -20.43 -21.81
C HIS A 37 3.00 -20.03 -23.28
N GLN A 38 3.23 -18.74 -23.59
CA GLN A 38 3.02 -18.14 -24.90
C GLN A 38 1.57 -18.20 -25.39
N TYR A 39 0.59 -18.28 -24.49
CA TYR A 39 -0.82 -18.42 -24.88
C TYR A 39 -1.29 -17.24 -25.72
N GLN A 40 -0.93 -16.01 -25.39
CA GLN A 40 -1.29 -14.83 -26.18
C GLN A 40 -0.68 -14.90 -27.59
N SER A 41 0.62 -15.21 -27.67
CA SER A 41 1.34 -15.31 -28.95
C SER A 41 0.80 -16.43 -29.83
N LYS A 42 0.49 -17.59 -29.25
CA LYS A 42 -0.12 -18.72 -29.97
C LYS A 42 -1.54 -18.39 -30.45
N LEU A 43 -2.33 -17.71 -29.61
CA LEU A 43 -3.68 -17.29 -29.99
C LEU A 43 -3.65 -16.26 -31.12
N LYS A 44 -2.78 -15.25 -31.02
CA LYS A 44 -2.56 -14.25 -32.07
C LYS A 44 -2.16 -14.91 -33.40
N LYS A 45 -1.20 -15.84 -33.35
CA LYS A 45 -0.76 -16.61 -34.53
C LYS A 45 -1.88 -17.44 -35.14
N ASN A 46 -2.69 -18.12 -34.31
CA ASN A 46 -3.83 -18.91 -34.78
C ASN A 46 -4.95 -18.05 -35.40
N LEU A 47 -5.09 -16.82 -34.94
CA LEU A 47 -6.07 -15.85 -35.45
C LEU A 47 -5.52 -15.00 -36.61
N GLY A 48 -4.32 -15.30 -37.12
CA GLY A 48 -3.72 -14.61 -38.27
C GLY A 48 -3.17 -13.21 -37.96
N TYR A 49 -3.00 -12.84 -36.69
CA TYR A 49 -2.35 -11.60 -36.31
C TYR A 49 -0.83 -11.78 -36.35
N ILE A 50 -0.17 -11.08 -37.28
CA ILE A 50 1.30 -10.99 -37.35
C ILE A 50 1.76 -9.98 -36.29
N ASP A 51 2.62 -10.41 -35.36
CA ASP A 51 3.24 -9.49 -34.40
C ASP A 51 4.13 -8.49 -35.17
N LYS A 52 3.78 -7.21 -35.15
CA LYS A 52 4.78 -6.14 -35.29
C LYS A 52 5.56 -6.13 -33.98
N ASP A 53 6.81 -6.56 -34.03
CA ASP A 53 7.70 -6.63 -32.87
C ASP A 53 7.69 -5.31 -32.07
N CYS A 54 7.34 -5.40 -30.78
CA CYS A 54 7.64 -4.37 -29.80
C CYS A 54 8.74 -4.92 -28.89
N ALA A 55 9.99 -4.73 -29.33
CA ALA A 55 11.16 -4.94 -28.50
C ALA A 55 11.19 -3.88 -27.39
N TYR A 56 10.92 -4.28 -26.15
CA TYR A 56 11.18 -3.48 -24.97
C TYR A 56 12.67 -3.63 -24.61
N THR A 57 13.49 -2.65 -25.00
CA THR A 57 14.87 -2.51 -24.52
C THR A 57 15.00 -1.19 -23.76
N LYS A 58 15.40 -1.27 -22.48
CA LYS A 58 15.85 -0.12 -21.69
C LYS A 58 17.24 0.32 -22.19
N ASN A 59 17.37 1.57 -22.63
CA ASN A 59 18.33 2.58 -22.16
C ASN A 59 18.60 3.67 -23.23
N GLY A 60 18.62 4.92 -22.78
CA GLY A 60 19.67 5.90 -23.11
C GLY A 60 19.66 6.61 -24.48
N SER A 61 19.67 7.94 -24.40
CA SER A 61 20.14 8.93 -25.39
C SER A 61 19.40 9.11 -26.73
N SER A 62 18.75 10.28 -26.80
CA SER A 62 18.65 11.23 -27.92
C SER A 62 19.19 10.82 -29.29
N GLU A 63 18.32 10.87 -30.30
CA GLU A 63 18.46 11.80 -31.44
C GLU A 63 17.13 11.94 -32.19
N THR A 64 16.88 13.15 -32.66
CA THR A 64 15.72 13.65 -33.39
C THR A 64 15.61 13.05 -34.80
N SER A 65 14.39 12.65 -35.18
CA SER A 65 13.92 12.84 -36.55
C SER A 65 12.40 12.98 -36.59
N SER A 66 11.98 14.08 -37.21
CA SER A 66 10.62 14.51 -37.45
C SER A 66 9.98 13.71 -38.59
N SER A 67 8.76 13.23 -38.38
CA SER A 67 7.81 12.98 -39.46
C SER A 67 6.43 13.40 -38.99
N ASN A 68 5.98 14.52 -39.53
CA ASN A 68 4.63 15.02 -39.43
C ASN A 68 3.68 14.05 -40.12
N ASP A 69 2.72 13.51 -39.37
CA ASP A 69 1.43 13.05 -39.88
C ASP A 69 0.40 13.28 -38.77
N GLU A 70 0.03 14.55 -38.56
CA GLU A 70 -1.14 14.91 -37.77
C GLU A 70 -2.39 14.66 -38.63
N GLU A 71 -2.90 13.42 -38.60
CA GLU A 71 -4.32 13.20 -38.86
C GLU A 71 -5.11 13.93 -37.76
N ILE A 72 -5.65 15.10 -38.11
CA ILE A 72 -6.59 15.87 -37.30
C ILE A 72 -7.84 14.99 -37.11
N ARG A 73 -7.87 14.20 -36.04
CA ARG A 73 -9.12 13.61 -35.54
C ARG A 73 -9.96 14.75 -34.98
N GLU A 74 -11.05 15.06 -35.65
CA GLU A 74 -12.10 15.92 -35.11
C GLU A 74 -12.43 15.48 -33.68
N LYS A 75 -12.27 16.39 -32.72
CA LYS A 75 -12.56 16.13 -31.31
C LYS A 75 -14.07 16.23 -31.12
N ASP A 76 -14.77 15.10 -31.20
CA ASP A 76 -16.17 15.01 -30.80
C ASP A 76 -16.30 15.16 -29.27
N GLU A 77 -16.27 16.41 -28.80
CA GLU A 77 -16.55 16.74 -27.40
C GLU A 77 -18.00 16.33 -27.06
N LYS A 78 -18.18 15.34 -26.18
CA LYS A 78 -19.49 14.90 -25.70
C LYS A 78 -19.83 15.59 -24.39
N THR A 79 -21.10 15.96 -24.22
CA THR A 79 -21.62 16.48 -22.96
C THR A 79 -22.36 15.38 -22.21
N PHE A 80 -22.03 15.22 -20.93
CA PHE A 80 -22.62 14.26 -20.00
C PHE A 80 -23.27 15.03 -18.84
N GLU A 81 -24.38 14.50 -18.32
CA GLU A 81 -25.03 15.02 -17.12
C GLU A 81 -24.68 14.13 -15.93
N LEU A 82 -24.31 14.77 -14.81
CA LEU A 82 -23.81 14.13 -13.61
C LEU A 82 -24.50 14.77 -12.40
N THR A 83 -24.89 13.96 -11.42
CA THR A 83 -25.47 14.46 -10.16
C THR A 83 -24.58 14.10 -8.98
N ILE A 84 -24.36 15.05 -8.07
CA ILE A 84 -23.67 14.82 -6.81
C ILE A 84 -24.68 15.01 -5.67
N PRO A 85 -24.94 13.99 -4.83
CA PRO A 85 -25.86 14.10 -3.70
C PRO A 85 -25.54 15.27 -2.77
N TYR A 86 -26.58 15.91 -2.22
CA TYR A 86 -26.44 17.10 -1.38
C TYR A 86 -25.43 16.92 -0.24
N LEU A 87 -25.47 15.77 0.46
CA LEU A 87 -24.54 15.47 1.55
C LEU A 87 -23.07 15.44 1.12
N LYS A 88 -22.79 15.02 -0.12
CA LYS A 88 -21.43 15.05 -0.69
C LYS A 88 -21.04 16.42 -1.18
N TYR A 89 -21.99 17.18 -1.72
CA TYR A 89 -21.77 18.59 -2.03
C TYR A 89 -21.39 19.39 -0.78
N MET A 90 -22.05 19.18 0.36
CA MET A 90 -21.72 19.82 1.64
C MET A 90 -20.26 19.61 2.07
N GLU A 91 -19.63 18.49 1.73
CA GLU A 91 -18.21 18.24 2.03
C GLU A 91 -17.27 19.18 1.25
N MET A 92 -17.74 19.76 0.14
CA MET A 92 -17.00 20.66 -0.74
C MET A 92 -17.68 22.00 -0.99
N GLU A 93 -18.66 22.38 -0.17
CA GLU A 93 -19.39 23.65 -0.31
C GLU A 93 -18.39 24.84 -0.37
N PRO A 94 -18.69 25.90 -1.15
CA PRO A 94 -17.80 27.03 -1.23
C PRO A 94 -17.56 27.73 0.12
N GLU A 95 -16.34 28.20 0.32
CA GLU A 95 -15.89 28.98 1.46
C GLU A 95 -15.24 30.29 0.99
N ILE A 96 -15.39 31.35 1.79
CA ILE A 96 -14.79 32.66 1.50
C ILE A 96 -13.34 32.65 1.99
N VAL A 97 -12.41 32.91 1.08
CA VAL A 97 -10.97 32.97 1.37
C VAL A 97 -10.41 34.35 1.03
N LEU A 98 -9.59 34.86 1.94
CA LEU A 98 -8.91 36.14 1.81
C LEU A 98 -7.54 35.93 1.15
N TYR A 99 -7.32 36.61 0.02
CA TYR A 99 -6.04 36.62 -0.67
C TYR A 99 -5.40 37.99 -0.52
N LYS A 100 -4.13 38.01 -0.08
CA LYS A 100 -3.31 39.22 -0.05
C LYS A 100 -2.71 39.43 -1.43
N ASP A 101 -2.99 40.57 -2.04
CA ASP A 101 -2.45 40.98 -3.32
C ASP A 101 -1.76 42.33 -3.16
N GLY A 102 -0.43 42.31 -2.98
CA GLY A 102 0.40 43.50 -2.76
C GLY A 102 -0.16 44.43 -1.67
N ALA A 103 -0.84 45.49 -2.10
CA ALA A 103 -1.40 46.56 -1.26
C ALA A 103 -2.88 46.37 -0.83
N GLY A 104 -3.57 45.30 -1.27
CA GLY A 104 -4.98 45.06 -0.98
C GLY A 104 -5.32 43.64 -0.56
N VAL A 105 -6.52 43.48 -0.01
CA VAL A 105 -7.09 42.17 0.32
C VAL A 105 -8.28 41.93 -0.61
N ARG A 106 -8.25 40.84 -1.37
CA ARG A 106 -9.37 40.39 -2.20
C ARG A 106 -10.01 39.15 -1.60
N THR A 107 -11.33 39.16 -1.50
CA THR A 107 -12.13 38.00 -1.09
C THR A 107 -12.54 37.21 -2.32
N TYR A 108 -12.30 35.89 -2.30
CA TYR A 108 -12.80 34.98 -3.31
C TYR A 108 -13.61 33.88 -2.64
N GLU A 109 -14.72 33.50 -3.27
CA GLU A 109 -15.45 32.30 -2.93
C GLU A 109 -14.86 31.13 -3.72
N ILE A 110 -14.38 30.09 -3.02
CA ILE A 110 -13.74 28.93 -3.64
C ILE A 110 -14.33 27.65 -3.06
N LEU A 111 -14.41 26.58 -3.87
CA LEU A 111 -14.69 25.26 -3.30
C LEU A 111 -13.57 24.84 -2.36
N LYS A 112 -13.93 24.13 -1.29
CA LYS A 112 -13.01 23.67 -0.26
C LYS A 112 -11.74 23.01 -0.84
N PRO A 113 -10.56 23.64 -0.69
CA PRO A 113 -9.32 23.13 -1.23
C PRO A 113 -9.02 21.71 -0.75
N ASN A 114 -8.28 20.95 -1.56
CA ASN A 114 -7.87 19.57 -1.24
C ASN A 114 -9.04 18.59 -0.98
N THR A 115 -10.27 18.94 -1.39
CA THR A 115 -11.46 18.11 -1.18
C THR A 115 -12.32 18.01 -2.45
N TRP A 116 -12.70 19.15 -3.03
CA TRP A 116 -13.69 19.20 -4.11
C TRP A 116 -13.33 18.38 -5.34
N SER A 117 -12.06 18.42 -5.75
CA SER A 117 -11.62 17.82 -7.00
C SER A 117 -11.68 16.30 -6.94
N ASP A 118 -11.47 15.71 -5.76
CA ASP A 118 -11.53 14.26 -5.56
C ASP A 118 -12.98 13.78 -5.54
N ILE A 119 -13.89 14.53 -4.91
CA ILE A 119 -15.32 14.23 -4.91
C ILE A 119 -15.85 14.23 -6.35
N ILE A 120 -15.69 15.34 -7.08
CA ILE A 120 -16.18 15.44 -8.47
C ILE A 120 -15.59 14.32 -9.34
N ASN A 121 -14.29 14.02 -9.18
CA ASN A 121 -13.65 13.00 -9.99
C ASN A 121 -14.11 11.58 -9.68
N ASP A 122 -14.43 11.26 -8.42
CA ASP A 122 -14.95 9.94 -8.07
C ASP A 122 -16.32 9.70 -8.73
N TYR A 123 -17.20 10.72 -8.73
CA TYR A 123 -18.47 10.66 -9.44
C TYR A 123 -18.29 10.55 -10.97
N ILE A 124 -17.33 11.27 -11.55
CA ILE A 124 -16.98 11.12 -12.98
C ILE A 124 -16.51 9.70 -13.31
N ILE A 125 -15.65 9.10 -12.48
CA ILE A 125 -15.17 7.73 -12.69
C ILE A 125 -16.33 6.73 -12.55
N GLN A 126 -17.18 6.91 -11.55
CA GLN A 126 -18.29 6.01 -11.27
C GLN A 126 -19.33 6.00 -12.40
N GLU A 127 -19.74 7.18 -12.86
CA GLU A 127 -20.82 7.32 -13.85
C GLU A 127 -20.32 7.20 -15.29
N LEU A 128 -19.19 7.85 -15.63
CA LEU A 128 -18.71 7.90 -17.02
C LEU A 128 -17.72 6.79 -17.36
N LYS A 129 -17.12 6.14 -16.35
CA LYS A 129 -16.12 5.07 -16.50
C LYS A 129 -14.97 5.43 -17.46
N LEU A 130 -14.61 6.72 -17.55
CA LEU A 130 -13.52 7.18 -18.41
C LEU A 130 -12.15 6.75 -17.81
N PRO A 131 -11.22 6.23 -18.62
CA PRO A 131 -9.88 5.86 -18.14
C PRO A 131 -8.96 7.06 -17.83
N CYS A 132 -9.40 8.28 -18.15
CA CYS A 132 -8.61 9.50 -18.00
C CYS A 132 -8.28 9.84 -16.54
N ASN A 133 -6.99 10.08 -16.27
CA ASN A 133 -6.53 10.67 -15.01
C ASN A 133 -6.54 12.20 -15.09
N TYR A 134 -7.71 12.81 -14.86
CA TYR A 134 -7.88 14.25 -14.90
C TYR A 134 -7.20 14.98 -13.73
N LEU A 135 -6.32 15.93 -14.07
CA LEU A 135 -5.72 16.89 -13.15
C LEU A 135 -6.44 18.24 -13.27
N TYR A 136 -7.01 18.69 -12.16
CA TYR A 136 -7.87 19.86 -12.09
C TYR A 136 -7.00 21.11 -11.92
N LYS A 137 -7.14 22.08 -12.82
CA LYS A 137 -6.28 23.28 -12.86
C LYS A 137 -6.97 24.53 -12.36
N ARG A 138 -8.25 24.70 -12.68
CA ARG A 138 -9.02 25.92 -12.40
C ARG A 138 -10.42 25.55 -11.94
N CYS A 139 -10.90 26.25 -10.92
CA CYS A 139 -12.26 26.20 -10.43
C CYS A 139 -12.70 27.63 -10.11
N LYS A 140 -13.91 28.00 -10.52
CA LYS A 140 -14.54 29.29 -10.25
C LYS A 140 -15.90 29.03 -9.63
N VAL A 141 -16.15 29.65 -8.49
CA VAL A 141 -17.48 29.71 -7.87
C VAL A 141 -17.96 31.14 -7.97
N ARG A 142 -19.24 31.33 -8.31
CA ARG A 142 -19.88 32.64 -8.36
C ARG A 142 -21.27 32.54 -7.75
N SER A 143 -21.44 33.15 -6.59
CA SER A 143 -22.73 33.30 -5.92
C SER A 143 -23.61 34.38 -6.57
N ASP A 144 -23.01 35.43 -7.14
CA ASP A 144 -23.72 36.42 -7.94
C ASP A 144 -23.77 36.00 -9.43
N MET A 145 -24.99 35.70 -9.90
CA MET A 145 -25.26 35.27 -11.28
C MET A 145 -25.50 36.46 -12.23
N SER A 146 -25.49 37.71 -11.76
CA SER A 146 -25.71 38.90 -12.60
C SER A 146 -24.70 39.01 -13.75
N ASN A 147 -23.46 38.57 -13.53
CA ASN A 147 -22.35 38.63 -14.48
C ASN A 147 -21.76 37.24 -14.79
N SER A 148 -22.49 36.16 -14.52
CA SER A 148 -22.02 34.79 -14.73
C SER A 148 -23.08 33.88 -15.29
N GLN A 149 -22.71 33.08 -16.30
CA GLN A 149 -23.55 32.02 -16.82
C GLN A 149 -23.63 30.80 -15.88
N TYR A 150 -22.59 30.59 -15.06
CA TYR A 150 -22.45 29.38 -14.25
C TYR A 150 -22.20 29.73 -12.79
N PHE A 151 -22.89 29.03 -11.89
CA PHE A 151 -22.60 29.02 -10.46
C PHE A 151 -21.22 28.42 -10.20
N LEU A 152 -20.93 27.27 -10.82
CA LEU A 152 -19.67 26.56 -10.70
C LEU A 152 -19.11 26.28 -12.09
N TYR A 153 -17.83 26.54 -12.30
CA TYR A 153 -17.12 26.19 -13.53
C TYR A 153 -15.71 25.67 -13.20
N PHE A 154 -15.32 24.54 -13.79
CA PHE A 154 -13.98 23.97 -13.60
C PHE A 154 -13.42 23.37 -14.88
N VAL A 155 -12.08 23.29 -14.93
CA VAL A 155 -11.35 22.70 -16.05
C VAL A 155 -10.28 21.76 -15.54
N ALA A 156 -10.17 20.62 -16.20
CA ALA A 156 -9.14 19.61 -15.97
C ALA A 156 -8.54 19.12 -17.28
N ALA A 157 -7.34 18.53 -17.20
CA ALA A 157 -6.72 17.87 -18.34
C ALA A 157 -6.18 16.50 -17.91
N CYS A 158 -6.37 15.48 -18.74
CA CYS A 158 -5.80 14.16 -18.50
C CYS A 158 -4.28 14.22 -18.57
N LYS A 159 -3.60 13.62 -17.58
CA LYS A 159 -2.13 13.59 -17.55
C LYS A 159 -1.50 12.80 -18.70
N ASP A 160 -2.18 11.74 -19.16
CA ASP A 160 -1.60 10.77 -20.10
C ASP A 160 -1.88 11.14 -21.57
N CYS A 161 -3.10 11.60 -21.87
CA CYS A 161 -3.54 11.88 -23.25
C CYS A 161 -3.86 13.35 -23.51
N ASN A 162 -3.66 14.25 -22.53
CA ASN A 162 -4.00 15.68 -22.61
C ASN A 162 -5.47 15.99 -22.95
N ASN A 163 -6.38 15.01 -22.84
CA ASN A 163 -7.80 15.24 -23.06
C ASN A 163 -8.34 16.31 -22.10
N SER A 164 -9.04 17.30 -22.65
CA SER A 164 -9.57 18.42 -21.87
C SER A 164 -10.97 18.08 -21.36
N LEU A 165 -11.21 18.37 -20.09
CA LEU A 165 -12.51 18.25 -19.45
C LEU A 165 -12.93 19.62 -18.94
N LYS A 166 -14.14 20.05 -19.33
CA LYS A 166 -14.82 21.25 -18.83
C LYS A 166 -16.06 20.80 -18.08
N GLY A 167 -16.25 21.30 -16.85
CA GLY A 167 -17.44 20.97 -16.08
C GLY A 167 -18.08 22.22 -15.49
N TRP A 168 -19.40 22.27 -15.46
CA TRP A 168 -20.13 23.40 -14.90
C TRP A 168 -21.46 23.04 -14.26
N SER A 169 -21.92 23.91 -13.38
CA SER A 169 -23.28 23.90 -12.83
C SER A 169 -23.91 25.27 -13.02
N ASN A 170 -25.16 25.30 -13.45
CA ASN A 170 -25.88 26.55 -13.70
C ASN A 170 -26.37 27.18 -12.39
N GLN A 171 -26.70 26.38 -11.37
CA GLN A 171 -27.35 26.84 -10.16
C GLN A 171 -26.73 26.20 -8.91
N LYS A 172 -26.71 26.95 -7.80
CA LYS A 172 -26.38 26.39 -6.49
C LYS A 172 -27.49 25.40 -6.08
N PRO A 173 -27.17 24.20 -5.58
CA PRO A 173 -28.18 23.26 -5.14
C PRO A 173 -28.93 23.80 -3.92
N THR A 174 -30.26 23.72 -3.95
CA THR A 174 -31.11 24.00 -2.78
C THR A 174 -30.90 22.92 -1.71
N ARG A 175 -31.19 23.25 -0.45
CA ARG A 175 -31.04 22.31 0.67
C ARG A 175 -31.75 20.97 0.38
N GLY A 176 -30.97 19.88 0.40
CA GLY A 176 -31.46 18.52 0.14
C GLY A 176 -31.48 18.10 -1.33
N GLN A 177 -31.30 19.03 -2.28
CA GLN A 177 -31.24 18.73 -3.71
C GLN A 177 -29.80 18.43 -4.16
N PRO A 178 -29.59 17.52 -5.13
CA PRO A 178 -28.25 17.24 -5.65
C PRO A 178 -27.67 18.44 -6.40
N LEU A 179 -26.34 18.51 -6.46
CA LEU A 179 -25.64 19.39 -7.39
C LEU A 179 -25.69 18.77 -8.79
N GLU A 180 -26.34 19.46 -9.73
CA GLU A 180 -26.35 19.08 -11.14
C GLU A 180 -25.12 19.63 -11.86
N LEU A 181 -24.38 18.74 -12.51
CA LEU A 181 -23.15 19.03 -13.24
C LEU A 181 -23.29 18.61 -14.70
N LYS A 182 -22.85 19.49 -15.61
CA LYS A 182 -22.63 19.16 -17.02
C LYS A 182 -21.14 19.03 -17.25
N ILE A 183 -20.72 17.90 -17.82
CA ILE A 183 -19.33 17.57 -18.10
C ILE A 183 -19.14 17.46 -19.61
N CYS A 184 -18.30 18.30 -20.20
CA CYS A 184 -17.94 18.25 -21.59
C CYS A 184 -16.49 17.75 -21.75
N THR A 185 -16.33 16.62 -22.45
CA THR A 185 -15.04 15.98 -22.69
C THR A 185 -15.11 15.00 -23.86
N ASN A 186 -13.98 14.68 -24.49
CA ASN A 186 -13.95 13.56 -25.44
C ASN A 186 -14.17 12.24 -24.70
N ASP A 187 -14.89 11.33 -25.36
CA ASP A 187 -15.13 9.98 -24.89
C ASP A 187 -13.91 9.10 -25.14
N THR A 188 -13.18 8.77 -24.08
CA THR A 188 -11.93 8.02 -24.18
C THR A 188 -12.06 6.53 -23.82
N ARG A 189 -13.29 6.01 -23.76
CA ARG A 189 -13.51 4.57 -23.57
C ARG A 189 -12.94 3.79 -24.76
N GLY A 190 -12.30 2.65 -24.51
CA GLY A 190 -11.56 1.88 -25.50
C GLY A 190 -10.10 2.31 -25.72
N MET A 191 -9.67 3.42 -25.11
CA MET A 191 -8.26 3.89 -25.13
C MET A 191 -7.54 3.63 -23.81
N GLU A 192 -7.88 2.58 -23.07
CA GLU A 192 -7.34 2.33 -21.74
C GLU A 192 -5.83 2.03 -21.75
N SER A 193 -5.29 1.50 -22.86
CA SER A 193 -3.89 1.12 -23.00
C SER A 193 -2.90 2.29 -22.87
N ILE A 194 -3.32 3.52 -23.19
CA ILE A 194 -2.50 4.73 -23.06
C ILE A 194 -2.60 5.38 -21.67
N HIS A 195 -3.53 4.92 -20.81
CA HIS A 195 -3.80 5.51 -19.49
C HIS A 195 -3.18 4.69 -18.36
N PHE A 196 -1.91 4.96 -18.04
CA PHE A 196 -1.15 4.22 -17.03
C PHE A 196 -0.92 5.01 -15.72
N SER A 197 -1.12 6.33 -15.73
CA SER A 197 -0.94 7.14 -14.55
C SER A 197 -2.13 7.03 -13.60
N LYS A 198 -1.86 7.17 -12.30
CA LYS A 198 -2.89 7.23 -11.26
C LYS A 198 -3.05 8.64 -10.76
N ARG A 199 -4.26 8.97 -10.32
CA ARG A 199 -4.54 10.26 -9.72
C ARG A 199 -3.71 10.42 -8.44
N PRO A 200 -3.19 11.62 -8.14
CA PRO A 200 -2.56 11.87 -6.85
C PRO A 200 -3.53 11.62 -5.70
N LEU A 201 -3.11 10.90 -4.66
CA LEU A 201 -3.84 10.77 -3.41
C LEU A 201 -3.41 11.90 -2.46
N ARG A 202 -4.27 12.90 -2.27
CA ARG A 202 -3.96 14.13 -1.51
C ARG A 202 -5.14 14.53 -0.64
N GLY A 203 -4.91 15.51 0.24
CA GLY A 203 -5.97 16.18 0.97
C GLY A 203 -6.79 15.28 1.89
N THR A 204 -8.06 15.65 2.05
CA THR A 204 -9.00 14.94 2.92
C THR A 204 -9.20 13.49 2.50
N LYS A 205 -9.10 13.19 1.19
CA LYS A 205 -9.16 11.81 0.69
C LYS A 205 -7.94 10.99 1.11
N ARG A 206 -6.74 11.59 1.15
CA ARG A 206 -5.53 10.93 1.68
C ARG A 206 -5.72 10.53 3.13
N ASP A 207 -6.27 11.41 3.95
CA ASP A 207 -6.48 11.14 5.37
C ASP A 207 -7.52 10.03 5.59
N LYS A 208 -8.63 10.06 4.86
CA LYS A 208 -9.66 8.99 4.89
C LYS A 208 -9.06 7.63 4.51
N VAL A 209 -8.35 7.56 3.38
CA VAL A 209 -7.70 6.32 2.91
C VAL A 209 -6.59 5.87 3.87
N ALA A 210 -5.82 6.81 4.43
CA ALA A 210 -4.77 6.48 5.38
C ALA A 210 -5.32 5.90 6.68
N ASN A 211 -6.45 6.44 7.18
CA ASN A 211 -7.15 5.92 8.34
C ASN A 211 -7.67 4.49 8.10
N GLU A 212 -8.30 4.23 6.94
CA GLU A 212 -8.70 2.87 6.53
C GLU A 212 -7.51 1.89 6.48
N LEU A 213 -6.32 2.39 6.10
CA LEU A 213 -5.11 1.61 6.00
C LEU A 213 -4.41 1.38 7.34
N VAL A 214 -4.80 2.03 8.44
CA VAL A 214 -4.15 1.80 9.76
C VAL A 214 -4.23 0.33 10.12
N THR A 215 -5.42 -0.26 9.96
CA THR A 215 -5.76 -1.65 10.31
C THR A 215 -5.70 -2.62 9.11
N ASP A 216 -5.45 -2.14 7.89
CA ASP A 216 -5.38 -2.98 6.69
C ASP A 216 -4.04 -2.88 5.94
N ILE A 217 -3.78 -3.77 5.00
CA ILE A 217 -2.59 -3.77 4.15
C ILE A 217 -2.94 -3.14 2.79
N PRO A 218 -2.06 -2.30 2.20
CA PRO A 218 -2.31 -1.67 0.90
C PRO A 218 -2.80 -2.61 -0.21
N SER A 219 -2.24 -3.82 -0.30
CA SER A 219 -2.66 -4.82 -1.29
C SER A 219 -4.09 -5.32 -1.06
N ASN A 220 -4.51 -5.50 0.20
CA ASN A 220 -5.86 -5.91 0.56
C ASN A 220 -6.86 -4.79 0.31
N TRP A 221 -6.51 -3.56 0.70
CA TRP A 221 -7.30 -2.37 0.41
C TRP A 221 -7.57 -2.22 -1.08
N ARG A 222 -6.52 -2.35 -1.92
CA ARG A 222 -6.68 -2.31 -3.37
C ARG A 222 -7.56 -3.42 -3.91
N ARG A 223 -7.45 -4.63 -3.36
CA ARG A 223 -8.30 -5.75 -3.76
C ARG A 223 -9.76 -5.45 -3.46
N LYS A 224 -10.06 -4.97 -2.25
CA LYS A 224 -11.42 -4.57 -1.83
C LYS A 224 -11.98 -3.50 -2.77
N LYS A 225 -11.21 -2.42 -3.02
CA LYS A 225 -11.62 -1.36 -3.94
C LYS A 225 -11.79 -1.84 -5.37
N ALA A 226 -10.91 -2.69 -5.89
CA ALA A 226 -11.07 -3.28 -7.21
C ALA A 226 -12.34 -4.17 -7.30
N THR A 227 -12.68 -4.91 -6.24
CA THR A 227 -13.90 -5.72 -6.20
C THR A 227 -15.17 -4.87 -6.18
N THR A 228 -15.14 -3.71 -5.53
CA THR A 228 -16.30 -2.80 -5.47
C THR A 228 -16.44 -1.96 -6.73
N ASP A 229 -15.33 -1.45 -7.26
CA ASP A 229 -15.34 -0.36 -8.24
C ASP A 229 -15.00 -0.82 -9.67
N MET A 230 -14.68 -2.11 -9.87
CA MET A 230 -14.29 -2.64 -11.20
C MET A 230 -15.09 -3.88 -11.58
N GLU A 231 -15.59 -3.87 -12.81
CA GLU A 231 -16.08 -5.07 -13.49
C GLU A 231 -14.89 -5.90 -14.00
N PHE A 232 -15.11 -7.21 -14.11
CA PHE A 232 -14.09 -8.13 -14.62
C PHE A 232 -13.77 -7.80 -16.08
N GLY A 233 -12.47 -7.70 -16.42
CA GLY A 233 -12.00 -7.33 -17.77
C GLY A 233 -11.64 -5.85 -17.92
N ASN A 234 -12.19 -4.98 -17.07
CA ASN A 234 -11.92 -3.54 -17.14
C ASN A 234 -10.50 -3.19 -16.65
N PHE A 235 -9.96 -2.13 -17.23
CA PHE A 235 -8.68 -1.58 -16.80
C PHE A 235 -8.79 -0.90 -15.45
N SER A 236 -7.67 -0.87 -14.73
CA SER A 236 -7.60 -0.28 -13.40
C SER A 236 -7.91 1.23 -13.46
N PRO A 237 -8.91 1.73 -12.71
CA PRO A 237 -9.32 3.13 -12.77
C PRO A 237 -8.25 4.06 -12.18
N PRO A 238 -8.28 5.37 -12.50
CA PRO A 238 -7.31 6.35 -12.02
C PRO A 238 -7.27 6.52 -10.49
N ASN A 239 -8.39 6.29 -9.81
CA ASN A 239 -8.52 6.37 -8.35
C ASN A 239 -8.14 5.06 -7.62
N LEU A 240 -7.77 3.99 -8.33
CA LEU A 240 -7.13 2.82 -7.73
C LEU A 240 -5.62 3.05 -7.59
N TYR A 241 -5.22 3.64 -6.46
CA TYR A 241 -3.85 4.08 -6.20
C TYR A 241 -2.82 2.94 -6.14
N ARG A 242 -1.55 3.28 -6.39
CA ARG A 242 -0.42 2.34 -6.31
C ARG A 242 -0.08 2.01 -4.85
N ASN A 243 0.48 0.80 -4.64
CA ASN A 243 0.89 0.34 -3.31
C ASN A 243 1.89 1.27 -2.62
N GLU A 244 2.83 1.85 -3.37
CA GLU A 244 3.81 2.80 -2.83
C GLU A 244 3.15 4.05 -2.22
N VAL A 245 2.14 4.60 -2.91
CA VAL A 245 1.39 5.78 -2.48
C VAL A 245 0.58 5.47 -1.22
N LEU A 246 -0.09 4.32 -1.20
CA LEU A 246 -0.88 3.84 -0.07
C LEU A 246 0.01 3.53 1.15
N ARG A 247 1.17 2.87 0.94
CA ARG A 247 2.17 2.64 2.01
C ARG A 247 2.64 3.95 2.60
N LYS A 248 2.91 4.96 1.77
CA LYS A 248 3.35 6.27 2.24
C LYS A 248 2.26 7.00 3.01
N ALA A 249 1.00 6.96 2.54
CA ALA A 249 -0.14 7.54 3.24
C ALA A 249 -0.34 6.89 4.61
N LYS A 250 -0.30 5.56 4.66
CA LYS A 250 -0.35 4.79 5.91
C LYS A 250 0.79 5.17 6.86
N GLN A 251 2.01 5.29 6.34
CA GLN A 251 3.19 5.66 7.14
C GLN A 251 3.00 7.05 7.76
N GLU A 252 2.71 8.07 6.95
CA GLU A 252 2.55 9.45 7.43
C GLU A 252 1.45 9.58 8.50
N HIS A 253 0.34 8.88 8.32
CA HIS A 253 -0.74 8.89 9.31
C HIS A 253 -0.34 8.16 10.60
N LYS A 254 0.39 7.04 10.51
CA LYS A 254 0.96 6.38 11.70
C LYS A 254 2.00 7.25 12.41
N ASP A 255 2.86 7.93 11.66
CA ASP A 255 3.87 8.82 12.21
C ASP A 255 3.19 9.94 13.02
N GLN A 256 2.09 10.51 12.52
CA GLN A 256 1.26 11.48 13.24
C GLN A 256 0.65 10.89 14.53
N LEU A 257 0.04 9.71 14.46
CA LEU A 257 -0.58 9.05 15.63
C LEU A 257 0.45 8.71 16.72
N LEU A 258 1.68 8.35 16.32
CA LEU A 258 2.78 8.01 17.22
C LEU A 258 3.57 9.25 17.69
N GLY A 259 3.26 10.45 17.18
CA GLY A 259 3.99 11.67 17.50
C GLY A 259 5.41 11.72 16.95
N ILE A 260 5.71 10.98 15.88
CA ILE A 260 7.03 10.93 15.25
C ILE A 260 7.25 12.21 14.45
N THR A 261 8.13 13.08 14.94
CA THR A 261 8.52 14.34 14.29
C THR A 261 9.88 14.25 13.60
N VAL A 262 10.79 13.45 14.17
CA VAL A 262 12.13 13.20 13.62
C VAL A 262 12.07 12.14 12.54
N LYS A 263 12.65 12.41 11.36
CA LYS A 263 12.69 11.48 10.21
C LYS A 263 13.81 10.44 10.29
N CYS A 264 14.68 10.53 11.29
CA CYS A 264 15.74 9.57 11.56
C CYS A 264 15.22 8.46 12.49
N PRO A 265 15.03 7.21 12.01
CA PRO A 265 14.39 6.15 12.80
C PRO A 265 15.08 5.88 14.15
N VAL A 266 16.41 5.97 14.19
CA VAL A 266 17.19 5.73 15.42
C VAL A 266 16.93 6.82 16.45
N LEU A 267 16.93 8.10 16.04
CA LEU A 267 16.63 9.20 16.95
C LEU A 267 15.18 9.16 17.41
N SER A 268 14.24 8.84 16.51
CA SER A 268 12.84 8.62 16.90
C SER A 268 12.72 7.51 17.95
N LEU A 269 13.45 6.39 17.82
CA LEU A 269 13.43 5.33 18.82
C LEU A 269 13.96 5.79 20.18
N VAL A 270 14.98 6.67 20.20
CA VAL A 270 15.50 7.26 21.44
C VAL A 270 14.43 8.14 22.09
N GLU A 271 13.75 9.00 21.33
CA GLU A 271 12.64 9.82 21.84
C GLU A 271 11.48 8.96 22.35
N LEU A 272 11.10 7.90 21.62
CA LEU A 272 10.04 6.97 22.02
C LEU A 272 10.41 6.22 23.30
N LYS A 273 11.67 5.80 23.45
CA LYS A 273 12.18 5.15 24.66
C LYS A 273 12.04 6.02 25.91
N HIS A 274 12.09 7.34 25.77
CA HIS A 274 12.01 8.29 26.88
C HIS A 274 10.66 9.02 26.97
N SER A 275 9.63 8.54 26.27
CA SER A 275 8.29 9.14 26.27
C SER A 275 7.22 8.09 26.65
N GLN A 276 6.11 8.00 25.90
CA GLN A 276 4.98 7.12 26.19
C GLN A 276 5.33 5.62 26.15
N PHE A 277 6.47 5.25 25.55
CA PHE A 277 6.96 3.87 25.51
C PHE A 277 8.12 3.61 26.48
N SER A 278 8.29 4.48 27.48
CA SER A 278 9.25 4.26 28.56
C SER A 278 9.00 2.93 29.26
N GLY A 279 10.09 2.20 29.50
CA GLY A 279 10.05 0.82 30.01
C GLY A 279 9.65 -0.25 28.99
N SER A 280 9.30 0.10 27.75
CA SER A 280 9.03 -0.87 26.68
C SER A 280 10.19 -1.03 25.67
N ILE A 281 10.99 0.02 25.48
CA ILE A 281 12.20 -0.02 24.65
C ILE A 281 13.42 -0.05 25.56
N HIS A 282 14.15 -1.16 25.56
CA HIS A 282 15.20 -1.43 26.55
C HIS A 282 16.57 -1.00 26.06
N SER A 283 16.87 -1.25 24.78
CA SER A 283 18.16 -0.86 24.20
C SER A 283 18.07 -0.56 22.73
N ILE A 284 18.99 0.32 22.31
CA ILE A 284 19.12 0.83 20.96
C ILE A 284 20.64 0.85 20.68
N GLY A 285 21.08 -0.02 19.77
CA GLY A 285 22.37 0.03 19.11
C GLY A 285 22.22 0.71 17.76
N ILE A 286 23.24 1.47 17.36
CA ILE A 286 23.23 2.29 16.14
C ILE A 286 24.10 1.67 15.04
N ASP A 287 25.25 1.09 15.43
CA ASP A 287 26.15 0.37 14.54
C ASP A 287 26.79 -0.82 15.29
N PRO A 288 26.28 -2.05 15.12
CA PRO A 288 25.11 -2.42 14.32
C PRO A 288 23.80 -1.89 14.92
N ILE A 289 22.79 -1.72 14.09
CA ILE A 289 21.41 -1.48 14.52
C ILE A 289 20.91 -2.71 15.27
N LEU A 290 20.47 -2.45 16.50
CA LEU A 290 19.87 -3.44 17.38
C LEU A 290 18.87 -2.76 18.30
N VAL A 291 17.67 -3.32 18.45
CA VAL A 291 16.65 -2.80 19.35
C VAL A 291 16.06 -3.94 20.15
N HIS A 292 16.17 -3.88 21.47
CA HIS A 292 15.47 -4.81 22.37
C HIS A 292 14.20 -4.14 22.87
N TYR A 293 13.04 -4.78 22.72
CA TYR A 293 11.78 -4.22 23.16
C TYR A 293 10.78 -5.27 23.61
N TRP A 294 10.06 -4.96 24.66
CA TRP A 294 8.92 -5.69 25.23
C TRP A 294 8.26 -4.82 26.29
N SER A 295 6.95 -4.89 26.41
CA SER A 295 6.16 -4.14 27.40
C SER A 295 6.02 -4.89 28.73
N ASN A 296 5.71 -4.15 29.80
CA ASN A 296 5.35 -4.74 31.09
C ASN A 296 4.12 -5.66 31.01
N HIS A 297 3.21 -5.38 30.07
CA HIS A 297 2.05 -6.22 29.81
C HIS A 297 2.48 -7.60 29.27
N GLN A 298 3.40 -7.65 28.31
CA GLN A 298 3.97 -8.90 27.80
C GLN A 298 4.69 -9.70 28.89
N ILE A 299 5.44 -9.02 29.78
CA ILE A 299 6.08 -9.67 30.95
C ILE A 299 5.03 -10.30 31.87
N THR A 300 3.92 -9.60 32.12
CA THR A 300 2.83 -10.07 32.97
C THR A 300 2.13 -11.30 32.36
N ILE A 301 1.82 -11.23 31.06
CA ILE A 301 1.26 -12.37 30.31
C ILE A 301 2.17 -13.58 30.41
N PHE A 302 3.47 -13.40 30.14
CA PHE A 302 4.41 -14.53 30.17
C PHE A 302 4.55 -15.15 31.56
N LYS A 303 4.61 -14.32 32.62
CA LYS A 303 4.63 -14.80 34.01
C LYS A 303 3.40 -15.64 34.36
N ASP A 304 2.22 -15.22 33.89
CA ASP A 304 0.99 -15.98 34.13
C ASP A 304 0.99 -17.32 33.39
N MET A 305 1.43 -17.32 32.13
CA MET A 305 1.56 -18.53 31.32
C MET A 305 2.58 -19.52 31.91
N LEU A 306 3.64 -19.01 32.54
CA LEU A 306 4.67 -19.83 33.17
C LEU A 306 4.22 -20.56 34.43
N LYS A 307 3.06 -20.21 35.02
CA LYS A 307 2.46 -20.97 36.13
C LYS A 307 2.03 -22.38 35.70
N LYS A 308 1.93 -22.63 34.40
CA LYS A 308 1.67 -23.92 33.78
C LYS A 308 2.85 -24.28 32.87
N TYR A 309 2.80 -25.47 32.29
CA TYR A 309 3.74 -25.85 31.24
C TYR A 309 3.71 -24.83 30.09
N CYS A 310 4.84 -24.17 29.86
CA CYS A 310 4.95 -23.05 28.92
C CYS A 310 5.99 -23.38 27.85
N ARG A 311 5.48 -23.55 26.63
CA ARG A 311 6.28 -23.70 25.41
C ARG A 311 6.31 -22.35 24.69
N VAL A 312 7.52 -21.90 24.31
CA VAL A 312 7.71 -20.73 23.46
C VAL A 312 8.23 -21.15 22.09
N SER A 313 7.88 -20.39 21.06
CA SER A 313 8.48 -20.46 19.73
C SER A 313 9.36 -19.24 19.50
N ILE A 314 10.55 -19.43 18.95
CA ILE A 314 11.48 -18.33 18.62
C ILE A 314 11.83 -18.40 17.14
N ASP A 315 11.57 -17.31 16.43
CA ASP A 315 11.85 -17.20 15.00
C ASP A 315 12.50 -15.85 14.65
N ALA A 316 13.15 -15.79 13.50
CA ALA A 316 13.77 -14.62 12.92
C ALA A 316 13.28 -14.37 11.48
N THR A 317 12.52 -13.30 11.28
CA THR A 317 12.01 -12.93 9.96
C THR A 317 12.77 -11.73 9.37
N GLY A 318 13.29 -11.91 8.16
CA GLY A 318 13.93 -10.86 7.37
C GLY A 318 12.95 -10.09 6.47
N GLY A 319 13.40 -8.96 5.91
CA GLY A 319 12.63 -8.21 4.88
C GLY A 319 11.50 -7.32 5.41
N LEU A 320 11.31 -7.26 6.73
CA LEU A 320 10.32 -6.38 7.37
C LEU A 320 10.82 -4.95 7.56
N VAL A 321 12.14 -4.78 7.75
CA VAL A 321 12.76 -3.48 8.03
C VAL A 321 13.63 -3.04 6.85
N LYS A 322 13.43 -1.81 6.39
CA LYS A 322 14.27 -1.21 5.35
C LYS A 322 15.65 -0.92 5.92
N LYS A 323 16.71 -1.17 5.13
CA LYS A 323 18.07 -0.77 5.48
C LYS A 323 18.12 0.73 5.81
N THR A 324 18.78 1.07 6.90
CA THR A 324 18.87 2.44 7.41
C THR A 324 20.16 3.08 6.95
N LYS A 325 20.12 4.36 6.57
CA LYS A 325 21.31 5.16 6.25
C LYS A 325 22.08 5.44 7.55
N ARG A 326 23.33 5.00 7.64
CA ARG A 326 24.19 5.12 8.83
C ARG A 326 24.99 6.41 8.84
N THR A 327 25.50 6.83 7.69
CA THR A 327 26.44 7.97 7.59
C THR A 327 25.96 8.97 6.56
N SER A 328 26.55 10.17 6.58
CA SER A 328 26.33 11.20 5.55
C SER A 328 26.68 10.71 4.15
N PHE A 329 27.64 9.79 4.03
CA PHE A 329 28.12 9.17 2.78
C PHE A 329 27.21 8.04 2.23
N ASP A 330 25.93 8.00 2.62
CA ASP A 330 24.96 7.01 2.11
C ASP A 330 25.30 5.54 2.40
N LEU A 331 26.15 5.27 3.39
CA LEU A 331 26.40 3.90 3.85
C LEU A 331 25.11 3.33 4.46
N LEU A 332 24.69 2.16 3.97
CA LEU A 332 23.50 1.47 4.46
C LEU A 332 23.85 0.40 5.49
N SER A 333 22.92 0.15 6.40
CA SER A 333 22.95 -1.00 7.29
C SER A 333 22.93 -2.33 6.51
N ALA A 334 23.38 -3.40 7.15
CA ALA A 334 23.13 -4.77 6.71
C ALA A 334 21.62 -5.10 6.78
N HIS A 335 21.28 -6.34 6.41
CA HIS A 335 19.91 -6.82 6.54
C HIS A 335 19.50 -6.87 8.01
N ILE A 336 18.37 -6.25 8.31
CA ILE A 336 17.81 -6.18 9.65
C ILE A 336 16.72 -7.26 9.77
N PHE A 337 16.82 -8.08 10.80
CA PHE A 337 15.89 -9.16 11.10
C PHE A 337 15.06 -8.81 12.33
N LEU A 338 13.80 -9.22 12.31
CA LEU A 338 12.93 -9.22 13.48
C LEU A 338 12.99 -10.61 14.12
N TYR A 339 13.47 -10.67 15.35
CA TYR A 339 13.43 -11.83 16.22
C TYR A 339 12.24 -11.69 17.17
N GLU A 340 11.43 -12.75 17.30
CA GLU A 340 10.29 -12.76 18.21
C GLU A 340 10.27 -14.04 19.03
N VAL A 341 9.95 -13.90 20.31
CA VAL A 341 9.52 -14.99 21.19
C VAL A 341 8.00 -14.95 21.26
N VAL A 342 7.36 -16.05 20.89
CA VAL A 342 5.90 -16.17 20.79
C VAL A 342 5.43 -17.31 21.67
N ILE A 343 4.34 -17.10 22.40
CA ILE A 343 3.61 -18.16 23.10
C ILE A 343 2.34 -18.51 22.32
N ASN A 344 1.96 -19.78 22.37
CA ASN A 344 0.67 -20.22 21.85
C ASN A 344 -0.33 -20.36 23.00
N ALA A 345 -1.33 -19.50 23.04
CA ALA A 345 -2.47 -19.58 23.97
C ALA A 345 -3.71 -20.14 23.26
N SER A 346 -4.73 -20.54 24.03
CA SER A 346 -5.97 -21.10 23.48
C SER A 346 -6.71 -20.15 22.52
N TYR A 347 -6.52 -18.84 22.67
CA TYR A 347 -7.12 -17.80 21.85
C TYR A 347 -6.17 -17.22 20.79
N GLY A 348 -4.97 -17.78 20.63
CA GLY A 348 -4.04 -17.40 19.56
C GLY A 348 -2.58 -17.25 20.01
N GLN A 349 -1.78 -16.71 19.10
CA GLN A 349 -0.35 -16.51 19.28
C GLN A 349 -0.06 -15.10 19.79
N ILE A 350 0.76 -14.99 20.84
CA ILE A 350 1.07 -13.72 21.50
C ILE A 350 2.58 -13.53 21.53
N PRO A 351 3.12 -12.46 20.93
CA PRO A 351 4.53 -12.16 21.06
C PRO A 351 4.81 -11.61 22.47
N VAL A 352 5.81 -12.15 23.14
CA VAL A 352 6.15 -11.80 24.54
C VAL A 352 7.51 -11.13 24.69
N CYS A 353 8.36 -11.22 23.68
CA CYS A 353 9.66 -10.54 23.64
C CYS A 353 10.12 -10.38 22.20
N GLN A 354 10.74 -9.25 21.87
CA GLN A 354 11.18 -8.97 20.52
C GLN A 354 12.56 -8.30 20.47
N MET A 355 13.28 -8.56 19.38
CA MET A 355 14.49 -7.85 19.01
C MET A 355 14.49 -7.54 17.51
N ILE A 356 14.89 -6.32 17.16
CA ILE A 356 15.33 -6.00 15.79
C ILE A 356 16.85 -6.02 15.79
N SER A 357 17.50 -6.72 14.85
CA SER A 357 18.96 -6.79 14.82
C SER A 357 19.52 -6.99 13.42
N GLU A 358 20.63 -6.31 13.12
CA GLU A 358 21.49 -6.65 11.99
C GLU A 358 22.40 -7.84 12.28
N LYS A 359 22.77 -8.02 13.55
CA LYS A 359 23.61 -9.11 14.02
C LYS A 359 22.77 -10.36 14.24
N GLN A 360 23.26 -11.48 13.71
CA GLN A 360 22.60 -12.77 13.74
C GLN A 360 23.44 -13.83 14.45
N ASP A 361 24.45 -13.41 15.23
CA ASP A 361 25.35 -14.31 15.94
C ASP A 361 24.77 -14.79 17.28
N THR A 362 25.29 -15.92 17.77
CA THR A 362 24.86 -16.53 19.04
C THR A 362 24.94 -15.59 20.23
N LEU A 363 25.98 -14.75 20.33
CA LEU A 363 26.18 -13.90 21.51
C LEU A 363 25.16 -12.77 21.54
N THR A 364 24.88 -12.16 20.39
CA THR A 364 23.86 -11.12 20.27
C THR A 364 22.48 -11.64 20.66
N ILE A 365 22.07 -12.80 20.11
CA ILE A 365 20.77 -13.41 20.42
C ILE A 365 20.72 -13.86 21.89
N CYS A 366 21.80 -14.44 22.43
CA CYS A 366 21.88 -14.83 23.83
C CYS A 366 21.70 -13.62 24.75
N ASN A 367 22.40 -12.51 24.47
CA ASN A 367 22.27 -11.28 25.25
C ASN A 367 20.84 -10.74 25.25
N TRP A 368 20.13 -10.80 24.12
CA TRP A 368 18.72 -10.43 24.07
C TRP A 368 17.85 -11.30 25.01
N LEU A 369 17.98 -12.63 24.92
CA LEU A 369 17.22 -13.56 25.76
C LEU A 369 17.57 -13.41 27.25
N THR A 370 18.85 -13.30 27.59
CA THR A 370 19.30 -13.10 28.98
C THR A 370 18.78 -11.78 29.55
N ARG A 371 18.72 -10.71 28.74
CA ARG A 371 18.15 -9.45 29.21
C ARG A 371 16.66 -9.51 29.45
N TRP A 372 15.95 -10.30 28.65
CA TRP A 372 14.55 -10.58 28.90
C TRP A 372 14.37 -11.33 30.23
N LEU A 373 15.14 -12.39 30.48
CA LEU A 373 15.17 -13.10 31.79
C LEU A 373 15.45 -12.14 32.95
N ASN A 374 16.44 -11.25 32.79
CA ASN A 374 16.80 -10.24 33.80
C ASN A 374 15.70 -9.20 34.03
N ALA A 375 14.70 -9.09 33.15
CA ALA A 375 13.48 -8.31 33.41
C ALA A 375 12.51 -9.02 34.38
N GLY A 376 12.93 -10.15 34.96
CA GLY A 376 12.22 -10.87 36.00
C GLY A 376 11.26 -11.94 35.48
N VAL A 377 11.48 -12.48 34.29
CA VAL A 377 10.74 -13.65 33.79
C VAL A 377 11.53 -14.93 34.06
N GLY A 378 10.82 -16.03 34.33
CA GLY A 378 11.45 -17.34 34.48
C GLY A 378 11.80 -17.97 33.13
N VAL A 379 12.53 -19.08 33.19
CA VAL A 379 12.93 -19.85 32.01
C VAL A 379 11.73 -20.65 31.47
N PRO A 380 11.42 -20.63 30.16
CA PRO A 380 10.35 -21.45 29.59
C PRO A 380 10.66 -22.95 29.74
N HIS A 381 9.60 -23.77 29.79
CA HIS A 381 9.75 -25.23 29.94
C HIS A 381 10.23 -25.89 28.65
N GLU A 382 9.86 -25.32 27.51
CA GLU A 382 10.24 -25.80 26.19
C GLU A 382 10.41 -24.63 25.22
N VAL A 383 11.42 -24.72 24.36
CA VAL A 383 11.68 -23.74 23.30
C VAL A 383 11.68 -24.48 21.96
N VAL A 384 10.86 -24.00 21.03
CA VAL A 384 10.82 -24.45 19.64
C VAL A 384 11.45 -23.36 18.78
N CYS A 385 12.48 -23.70 18.01
CA CYS A 385 13.08 -22.78 17.05
C CYS A 385 13.58 -23.57 15.84
N ASP A 386 13.88 -22.85 14.75
CA ASP A 386 14.51 -23.44 13.58
C ASP A 386 15.92 -23.96 13.90
N TYR A 387 16.45 -24.82 13.02
CA TYR A 387 17.78 -25.44 13.11
C TYR A 387 18.96 -24.47 12.87
N SER A 388 18.75 -23.17 13.09
CA SER A 388 19.84 -22.19 13.05
C SER A 388 20.81 -22.42 14.21
N ALA A 389 22.07 -22.70 13.89
CA ALA A 389 23.12 -22.89 14.88
C ALA A 389 23.26 -21.67 15.83
N ALA A 390 23.01 -20.47 15.32
CA ALA A 390 23.06 -19.25 16.12
C ALA A 390 21.93 -19.21 17.15
N LEU A 391 20.69 -19.52 16.75
CA LEU A 391 19.52 -19.60 17.63
C LEU A 391 19.67 -20.72 18.65
N LEU A 392 19.97 -21.95 18.21
CA LEU A 392 20.18 -23.09 19.10
C LEU A 392 21.29 -22.82 20.12
N GLY A 393 22.41 -22.24 19.67
CA GLY A 393 23.51 -21.84 20.55
C GLY A 393 23.11 -20.76 21.57
N ALA A 394 22.24 -19.83 21.18
CA ALA A 394 21.79 -18.75 22.04
C ALA A 394 20.77 -19.23 23.08
N VAL A 395 19.80 -20.04 22.66
CA VAL A 395 18.77 -20.64 23.51
C VAL A 395 19.40 -21.52 24.58
N THR A 396 20.31 -22.43 24.19
CA THR A 396 20.99 -23.32 25.13
C THR A 396 21.85 -22.56 26.15
N ARG A 397 22.52 -21.47 25.73
CA ARG A 397 23.28 -20.61 26.64
C ARG A 397 22.38 -19.79 27.56
N ALA A 398 21.35 -19.15 27.03
CA ALA A 398 20.51 -18.24 27.79
C ALA A 398 19.62 -18.97 28.81
N PHE A 399 19.05 -20.12 28.45
CA PHE A 399 18.07 -20.83 29.26
C PHE A 399 18.62 -22.01 30.03
N CYS A 400 19.67 -22.68 29.52
CA CYS A 400 20.25 -23.85 30.17
C CYS A 400 21.64 -23.59 30.77
N ASN A 401 22.25 -22.41 30.50
CA ASN A 401 23.63 -22.10 30.86
C ASN A 401 24.64 -23.14 30.34
N LEU A 402 24.42 -23.66 29.13
CA LEU A 402 25.26 -24.68 28.49
C LEU A 402 25.67 -24.25 27.09
N SER A 403 26.80 -24.77 26.61
CA SER A 403 27.09 -24.75 25.18
C SER A 403 26.15 -25.73 24.46
N LEU A 404 25.88 -25.49 23.17
CA LEU A 404 25.06 -26.38 22.36
C LEU A 404 25.59 -27.82 22.36
N GLN A 405 26.92 -27.98 22.28
CA GLN A 405 27.55 -29.30 22.31
C GLN A 405 27.32 -30.02 23.65
N CYS A 406 27.47 -29.30 24.78
CA CYS A 406 27.22 -29.86 26.10
C CYS A 406 25.75 -30.22 26.29
N TYR A 407 24.84 -29.38 25.78
CA TYR A 407 23.40 -29.64 25.81
C TYR A 407 23.05 -30.92 25.05
N VAL A 408 23.50 -31.04 23.79
CA VAL A 408 23.24 -32.24 22.96
C VAL A 408 23.82 -33.50 23.62
N LYS A 409 25.04 -33.44 24.16
CA LYS A 409 25.63 -34.56 24.90
C LYS A 409 24.78 -35.00 26.08
N LYS A 410 24.29 -34.05 26.89
CA LYS A 410 23.41 -34.35 28.02
C LYS A 410 22.10 -35.00 27.57
N CYS A 411 21.45 -34.45 26.53
CA CYS A 411 20.23 -35.04 25.97
C CYS A 411 20.47 -36.48 25.48
N PHE A 412 21.57 -36.71 24.78
CA PHE A 412 21.93 -38.04 24.29
C PHE A 412 22.17 -39.03 25.43
N THR A 413 22.90 -38.63 26.48
CA THR A 413 23.09 -39.45 27.68
C THR A 413 21.76 -39.80 28.35
N SER A 414 20.87 -38.81 28.54
CA SER A 414 19.55 -39.05 29.15
C SER A 414 18.65 -39.98 28.33
N LEU A 415 18.77 -39.95 26.99
CA LEU A 415 18.04 -40.89 26.13
C LEU A 415 18.54 -42.33 26.27
N ILE A 416 19.85 -42.53 26.31
CA ILE A 416 20.44 -43.87 26.48
C ILE A 416 20.16 -44.43 27.88
N GLU A 417 20.20 -43.58 28.92
CA GLU A 417 19.91 -44.00 30.29
C GLU A 417 18.44 -44.40 30.48
N HIS A 418 17.51 -43.87 29.69
CA HIS A 418 16.10 -44.26 29.70
C HIS A 418 15.81 -45.57 28.94
N GLU A 419 16.73 -46.04 28.09
CA GLU A 419 16.62 -47.32 27.37
C GLU A 419 17.18 -48.51 28.18
N LYS A 420 17.80 -48.26 29.33
CA LYS A 420 18.22 -49.26 30.31
C LYS A 420 17.23 -49.35 31.45
#